data_AF-A0A290QAB9-F1
#
_entry.id   AF-A0A290QAB9-F1
#
_cell.length_a   1.000
_cell.length_b   1.000
_cell.length_c   1.000
_cell.angle_alpha   90.00
_cell.angle_beta   90.00
_cell.angle_gamma   90.00
#
_symmetry.space_group_name_H-M   'P 1'
#
loop_
_entity.id
_entity.type
_entity.pdbx_description
1 polymer ?
#
loop_
_entity_poly.entity_id
_entity_poly.type
_entity_poly.pdbx_seq_one_letter_code
_entity_poly.pdbx_strand_id
1 'polypeptide(L)'
;MSPLNPVQKFRPSPPPFTLHPAPFTLLMKPLLLLLSLSVAANAILFFSRPKPQNTSAPATPAAVEKSSASPSLNSQPSTLNSSAAFSVPTGPHAPFWEKLRTGDASTVAALRAAGWPEDAIRSVAAALIGDAYQSRFDALLSSRNSQEYWRPDSFYNRSTPEQRKAANELSRELRTRLKSLLGEDYLPEQTWQDPRFARFTPAQAEALRMIDEDYNVLTMEIRGNPTAGRTILLPEDREKLLYLEKEKAADMAKVLSPSEFLEYELRQSTAASYLRSNLAGLRPTEEEFRALFPHQKAMLEKMGISSGAPSTNDRAVREQAQREMDAAAKTVLTPERYEDYVRAKDYDYGRLVVLAERLQLPPENATAAYEVKADIEKRLRALRPSGPDAQKTLAASRTELAAEAEKRLVAALGQRGYEAYKTNGAFWLNNLTPPSPSAR
;
A
#
# COMPACT_ATOMS: atom_id res chain seq x y z
N MET A 1 24.03 -16.86 -67.02
CA MET A 1 23.65 -15.53 -67.56
C MET A 1 23.76 -14.52 -66.44
N SER A 2 24.61 -13.50 -66.61
CA SER A 2 24.59 -12.23 -65.87
C SER A 2 23.56 -11.28 -66.53
N PRO A 3 23.23 -10.07 -66.01
CA PRO A 3 23.86 -9.26 -64.95
C PRO A 3 22.83 -8.88 -63.84
N LEU A 4 22.90 -7.83 -63.01
CA LEU A 4 23.72 -6.58 -62.93
C LEU A 4 23.96 -6.17 -61.44
N ASN A 5 24.66 -5.05 -61.25
CA ASN A 5 24.90 -4.30 -59.99
C ASN A 5 24.50 -2.81 -60.28
N PRO A 6 24.73 -1.72 -59.48
CA PRO A 6 25.53 -1.55 -58.26
C PRO A 6 24.97 -0.57 -57.17
N VAL A 7 25.85 -0.22 -56.21
CA VAL A 7 25.97 1.04 -55.41
C VAL A 7 25.37 1.07 -53.99
N GLN A 8 26.26 0.97 -53.00
CA GLN A 8 26.28 1.92 -51.87
C GLN A 8 27.73 2.23 -51.43
N LYS A 9 27.96 3.43 -50.87
CA LYS A 9 29.29 4.06 -50.75
C LYS A 9 29.92 3.86 -49.36
N PHE A 10 31.24 3.63 -49.33
CA PHE A 10 32.09 3.77 -48.13
C PHE A 10 32.19 5.24 -47.67
N ARG A 11 32.23 5.47 -46.34
CA ARG A 11 33.00 6.53 -45.63
C ARG A 11 33.04 6.24 -44.10
N PRO A 12 33.90 6.89 -43.28
CA PRO A 12 34.78 6.15 -42.36
C PRO A 12 34.54 6.38 -40.86
N SER A 13 35.25 5.61 -40.03
CA SER A 13 35.30 5.69 -38.57
C SER A 13 35.93 6.99 -38.04
N PRO A 14 35.43 7.55 -36.92
CA PRO A 14 36.10 8.64 -36.18
C PRO A 14 37.14 8.12 -35.15
N PRO A 15 38.11 8.96 -34.73
CA PRO A 15 39.26 8.58 -33.88
C PRO A 15 38.99 8.65 -32.36
N PRO A 16 39.89 8.09 -31.52
CA PRO A 16 39.74 8.12 -30.06
C PRO A 16 40.10 9.49 -29.45
N PHE A 17 39.33 9.92 -28.44
CA PHE A 17 39.63 11.12 -27.65
C PHE A 17 40.30 10.75 -26.31
N THR A 18 41.43 11.41 -26.04
CA THR A 18 42.20 11.30 -24.80
C THR A 18 41.66 12.27 -23.73
N LEU A 19 41.62 11.82 -22.46
CA LEU A 19 41.30 12.71 -21.34
C LEU A 19 42.52 13.53 -20.91
N HIS A 20 42.26 14.78 -20.50
CA HIS A 20 43.10 15.57 -19.59
C HIS A 20 42.17 16.27 -18.58
N PRO A 21 42.51 16.30 -17.28
CA PRO A 21 41.70 16.98 -16.27
C PRO A 21 42.09 18.47 -16.14
N ALA A 22 41.10 19.32 -15.85
CA ALA A 22 41.30 20.71 -15.43
C ALA A 22 40.42 21.02 -14.19
N PRO A 23 40.90 21.85 -13.24
CA PRO A 23 40.29 21.94 -11.90
C PRO A 23 39.15 22.97 -11.82
N PHE A 24 38.02 22.58 -11.22
CA PHE A 24 36.92 23.48 -10.88
C PHE A 24 36.89 23.82 -9.38
N THR A 25 37.65 24.83 -8.99
CA THR A 25 37.56 25.43 -7.64
C THR A 25 37.70 26.95 -7.73
N LEU A 26 36.57 27.68 -7.73
CA LEU A 26 36.38 29.08 -7.27
C LEU A 26 35.08 29.71 -7.82
N LEU A 27 33.90 29.40 -7.25
CA LEU A 27 32.68 30.17 -7.59
C LEU A 27 31.54 30.18 -6.53
N MET A 28 31.82 29.88 -5.25
CA MET A 28 30.79 29.81 -4.19
C MET A 28 30.64 31.07 -3.31
N LYS A 29 31.51 32.08 -3.42
CA LYS A 29 31.48 33.26 -2.53
C LYS A 29 30.50 34.39 -2.91
N PRO A 30 30.19 34.71 -4.18
CA PRO A 30 29.25 35.82 -4.48
C PRO A 30 27.78 35.44 -4.29
N LEU A 31 27.42 34.15 -4.33
CA LEU A 31 26.03 33.69 -4.23
C LEU A 31 25.42 33.90 -2.82
N LEU A 32 26.23 33.75 -1.77
CA LEU A 32 25.80 33.88 -0.38
C LEU A 32 25.40 35.31 0.01
N LEU A 33 26.01 36.33 -0.59
CA LEU A 33 25.71 37.74 -0.33
C LEU A 33 24.38 38.20 -0.94
N LEU A 34 23.94 37.58 -2.03
CA LEU A 34 22.62 37.86 -2.63
C LEU A 34 21.47 37.20 -1.86
N LEU A 35 21.72 36.05 -1.23
CA LEU A 35 20.70 35.36 -0.43
C LEU A 35 20.35 36.12 0.86
N SER A 36 21.36 36.67 1.56
CA SER A 36 21.15 37.37 2.83
C SER A 36 20.35 38.67 2.70
N LEU A 37 20.50 39.39 1.57
CA LEU A 37 19.73 40.62 1.31
C LEU A 37 18.23 40.35 1.06
N SER A 38 17.90 39.20 0.47
CA SER A 38 16.51 38.77 0.20
C SER A 38 15.74 38.45 1.49
N VAL A 39 16.40 37.85 2.49
CA VAL A 39 15.77 37.51 3.77
C VAL A 39 15.41 38.76 4.57
N ALA A 40 16.27 39.78 4.56
CA ALA A 40 16.02 41.05 5.28
C ALA A 40 14.81 41.82 4.72
N ALA A 41 14.63 41.85 3.39
CA ALA A 41 13.52 42.56 2.76
C ALA A 41 12.14 41.94 3.07
N ASN A 42 12.07 40.61 3.18
CA ASN A 42 10.82 39.90 3.47
C ASN A 42 10.37 40.03 4.93
N ALA A 43 11.30 40.21 5.87
CA ALA A 43 10.97 40.39 7.29
C ALA A 43 10.15 41.68 7.56
N ILE A 44 10.48 42.78 6.87
CA ILE A 44 9.87 44.10 7.10
C ILE A 44 8.38 44.13 6.67
N LEU A 45 8.02 43.38 5.64
CA LEU A 45 6.64 43.28 5.15
C LEU A 45 5.72 42.44 6.06
N PHE A 46 6.28 41.57 6.92
CA PHE A 46 5.47 40.71 7.80
C PHE A 46 5.00 41.41 9.08
N PHE A 47 5.76 42.40 9.58
CA PHE A 47 5.43 43.12 10.82
C PHE A 47 4.48 44.32 10.64
N SER A 48 4.10 44.68 9.41
CA SER A 48 3.40 45.93 9.11
C SER A 48 1.89 45.77 8.80
N ARG A 49 1.23 44.70 9.28
CA ARG A 49 -0.23 44.49 9.06
C ARG A 49 -1.07 44.80 10.31
N PRO A 50 -2.08 45.69 10.22
CA PRO A 50 -2.95 46.01 11.36
C PRO A 50 -3.92 44.87 11.69
N LYS A 51 -4.26 44.73 12.99
CA LYS A 51 -5.23 43.75 13.49
C LYS A 51 -6.66 44.12 13.07
N PRO A 52 -7.49 43.17 12.59
CA PRO A 52 -8.94 43.36 12.54
C PRO A 52 -9.54 43.28 13.96
N GLN A 53 -10.42 44.22 14.28
CA GLN A 53 -11.26 44.16 15.48
C GLN A 53 -12.56 43.43 15.11
N ASN A 54 -12.87 42.31 15.79
CA ASN A 54 -14.18 41.68 15.72
C ASN A 54 -15.02 42.09 16.93
N THR A 55 -16.03 42.92 16.69
CA THR A 55 -17.00 43.36 17.68
C THR A 55 -17.97 42.24 18.01
N SER A 56 -18.07 41.87 19.29
CA SER A 56 -19.06 40.91 19.78
C SER A 56 -20.41 41.59 20.05
N ALA A 57 -21.50 41.02 19.53
CA ALA A 57 -22.87 41.34 19.93
C ALA A 57 -23.65 40.04 20.22
N PRO A 58 -24.29 39.88 21.38
CA PRO A 58 -25.03 38.67 21.72
C PRO A 58 -26.48 38.74 21.23
N ALA A 59 -27.02 37.63 20.73
CA ALA A 59 -28.45 37.46 20.46
C ALA A 59 -29.04 36.40 21.40
N THR A 60 -30.09 36.78 22.13
CA THR A 60 -30.79 35.96 23.13
C THR A 60 -31.58 34.82 22.46
N PRO A 61 -31.51 33.56 22.96
CA PRO A 61 -32.45 32.52 22.56
C PRO A 61 -33.76 32.65 23.35
N ALA A 62 -34.89 32.79 22.66
CA ALA A 62 -36.22 32.70 23.26
C ALA A 62 -36.64 31.23 23.43
N ALA A 63 -37.29 30.91 24.54
CA ALA A 63 -37.77 29.56 24.83
C ALA A 63 -39.02 29.20 24.01
N VAL A 64 -39.08 27.96 23.55
CA VAL A 64 -40.35 27.26 23.26
C VAL A 64 -40.27 25.86 23.84
N GLU A 65 -41.00 25.62 24.92
CA GLU A 65 -41.30 24.26 25.37
C GLU A 65 -42.30 23.61 24.40
N LYS A 66 -42.09 22.33 24.09
CA LYS A 66 -43.20 21.37 24.00
C LYS A 66 -42.74 19.93 24.20
N SER A 67 -43.16 19.37 25.32
CA SER A 67 -43.00 17.96 25.64
C SER A 67 -43.90 17.08 24.77
N SER A 68 -43.36 15.96 24.29
CA SER A 68 -44.10 14.80 23.78
C SER A 68 -43.19 13.58 23.85
N ALA A 69 -43.28 12.82 24.95
CA ALA A 69 -42.53 11.58 25.11
C ALA A 69 -43.28 10.38 24.51
N SER A 70 -42.55 9.47 23.86
CA SER A 70 -42.96 8.08 23.64
C SER A 70 -41.71 7.22 23.47
N PRO A 71 -41.56 6.09 24.18
CA PRO A 71 -40.30 5.36 24.26
C PRO A 71 -40.17 4.32 23.14
N SER A 72 -39.32 4.57 22.15
CA SER A 72 -38.85 3.55 21.21
C SER A 72 -37.66 2.79 21.81
N LEU A 73 -37.95 1.64 22.43
CA LEU A 73 -36.93 0.66 22.84
C LEU A 73 -36.27 0.05 21.59
N ASN A 74 -35.15 0.62 21.16
CA ASN A 74 -34.28 0.00 20.16
C ASN A 74 -32.85 -0.06 20.68
N SER A 75 -32.61 -1.04 21.57
CA SER A 75 -31.33 -1.31 22.21
C SER A 75 -30.33 -1.91 21.23
N GLN A 76 -29.78 -1.12 20.31
CA GLN A 76 -28.51 -1.50 19.67
C GLN A 76 -27.42 -1.48 20.75
N PRO A 77 -26.59 -2.53 20.88
CA PRO A 77 -25.46 -2.50 21.78
C PRO A 77 -24.47 -1.44 21.28
N SER A 78 -24.33 -0.36 22.05
CA SER A 78 -23.31 0.66 21.81
C SER A 78 -21.94 0.00 21.82
N THR A 79 -21.31 -0.11 20.65
CA THR A 79 -19.87 -0.37 20.58
C THR A 79 -19.17 0.74 21.36
N LEU A 80 -18.27 0.35 22.27
CA LEU A 80 -17.53 1.29 23.11
C LEU A 80 -16.48 2.04 22.29
N ASN A 81 -16.93 3.00 21.48
CA ASN A 81 -16.11 4.09 20.98
C ASN A 81 -15.80 5.05 22.16
N SER A 82 -15.02 4.57 23.11
CA SER A 82 -14.40 5.41 24.15
C SER A 82 -13.25 6.21 23.54
N SER A 83 -13.63 7.21 22.73
CA SER A 83 -12.79 8.39 22.46
C SER A 83 -13.23 9.54 23.36
N ALA A 84 -13.47 9.24 24.64
CA ALA A 84 -13.51 10.26 25.68
C ALA A 84 -12.06 10.59 26.05
N ALA A 85 -11.64 11.83 25.81
CA ALA A 85 -10.36 12.33 26.32
C ALA A 85 -10.27 12.09 27.83
N PHE A 86 -9.11 11.68 28.33
CA PHE A 86 -8.96 11.30 29.74
C PHE A 86 -8.91 12.57 30.61
N SER A 87 -10.08 13.07 30.98
CA SER A 87 -10.26 14.24 31.85
C SER A 87 -9.49 14.06 33.17
N VAL A 88 -8.56 14.97 33.46
CA VAL A 88 -7.87 14.99 34.76
C VAL A 88 -8.91 15.14 35.88
N PRO A 89 -8.94 14.24 36.90
CA PRO A 89 -9.94 14.31 37.96
C PRO A 89 -9.83 15.62 38.76
N THR A 90 -10.90 16.41 38.78
CA THR A 90 -10.99 17.74 39.45
C THR A 90 -11.16 17.67 40.99
N GLY A 91 -10.79 16.55 41.61
CA GLY A 91 -10.88 16.34 43.06
C GLY A 91 -9.64 16.81 43.84
N PRO A 92 -9.54 16.52 45.15
CA PRO A 92 -8.37 16.87 45.98
C PRO A 92 -7.05 16.23 45.49
N HIS A 93 -7.15 15.16 44.68
CA HIS A 93 -6.00 14.51 44.04
C HIS A 93 -5.64 15.07 42.66
N ALA A 94 -6.28 16.15 42.18
CA ALA A 94 -5.97 16.77 40.89
C ALA A 94 -4.46 17.09 40.71
N PRO A 95 -3.72 17.62 41.72
CA PRO A 95 -2.28 17.86 41.58
C PRO A 95 -1.44 16.59 41.41
N PHE A 96 -1.93 15.43 41.89
CA PHE A 96 -1.27 14.14 41.72
C PHE A 96 -1.45 13.63 40.28
N TRP A 97 -2.68 13.67 39.77
CA TRP A 97 -2.99 13.24 38.40
C TRP A 97 -2.34 14.15 37.35
N GLU A 98 -2.24 15.46 37.62
CA GLU A 98 -1.52 16.39 36.74
C GLU A 98 -0.02 16.07 36.71
N LYS A 99 0.61 15.76 37.86
CA LYS A 99 1.99 15.30 37.90
C LYS A 99 2.20 14.02 37.08
N LEU A 100 1.30 13.03 37.20
CA LEU A 100 1.36 11.80 36.40
C LEU A 100 1.15 12.06 34.90
N ARG A 101 0.24 12.98 34.54
CA ARG A 101 0.04 13.45 33.16
C ARG A 101 1.30 14.12 32.59
N THR A 102 2.02 14.86 33.42
CA THR A 102 3.37 15.38 33.12
C THR A 102 4.49 14.36 33.36
N GLY A 103 4.18 13.06 33.48
CA GLY A 103 5.17 11.99 33.59
C GLY A 103 6.19 12.17 34.71
N ASP A 104 5.74 12.56 35.91
CA ASP A 104 6.56 12.61 37.12
C ASP A 104 6.74 11.21 37.72
N ALA A 105 7.98 10.70 37.72
CA ALA A 105 8.33 9.37 38.24
C ALA A 105 7.91 9.14 39.71
N SER A 106 7.82 10.21 40.52
CA SER A 106 7.40 10.10 41.92
C SER A 106 5.94 9.66 42.06
N THR A 107 5.08 9.98 41.08
CA THR A 107 3.67 9.55 41.09
C THR A 107 3.51 8.06 40.78
N VAL A 108 4.29 7.54 39.82
CA VAL A 108 4.32 6.10 39.51
C VAL A 108 4.88 5.31 40.70
N ALA A 109 5.94 5.81 41.33
CA ALA A 109 6.48 5.21 42.56
C ALA A 109 5.45 5.19 43.71
N ALA A 110 4.65 6.25 43.86
CA ALA A 110 3.58 6.31 44.86
C ALA A 110 2.44 5.32 44.57
N LEU A 111 2.05 5.12 43.30
CA LEU A 111 1.05 4.09 42.94
C LEU A 111 1.55 2.68 43.25
N ARG A 112 2.82 2.37 42.93
CA ARG A 112 3.46 1.08 43.29
C ARG A 112 3.52 0.89 44.80
N ALA A 113 3.91 1.92 45.56
CA ALA A 113 3.94 1.89 47.02
C ALA A 113 2.54 1.73 47.66
N ALA A 114 1.49 2.21 46.99
CA ALA A 114 0.10 2.02 47.37
C ALA A 114 -0.48 0.63 46.98
N GLY A 115 0.32 -0.27 46.41
CA GLY A 115 -0.08 -1.63 46.07
C GLY A 115 -0.97 -1.77 44.83
N TRP A 116 -0.95 -0.78 43.92
CA TRP A 116 -1.70 -0.88 42.66
C TRP A 116 -1.09 -1.97 41.75
N PRO A 117 -1.91 -2.76 41.02
CA PRO A 117 -1.41 -3.71 40.03
C PRO A 117 -0.62 -3.00 38.93
N GLU A 118 0.55 -3.54 38.57
CA GLU A 118 1.46 -2.90 37.60
C GLU A 118 0.78 -2.66 36.24
N ASP A 119 -0.10 -3.55 35.78
CA ASP A 119 -0.86 -3.35 34.53
C ASP A 119 -1.85 -2.18 34.64
N ALA A 120 -2.49 -1.98 35.79
CA ALA A 120 -3.35 -0.82 36.02
C ALA A 120 -2.55 0.49 36.06
N ILE A 121 -1.34 0.46 36.65
CA ILE A 121 -0.41 1.60 36.64
C ILE A 121 0.00 1.93 35.20
N ARG A 122 0.37 0.91 34.41
CA ARG A 122 0.75 1.06 32.99
C ARG A 122 -0.38 1.65 32.16
N SER A 123 -1.59 1.10 32.22
CA SER A 123 -2.74 1.61 31.44
C SER A 123 -3.09 3.05 31.80
N VAL A 124 -3.14 3.41 33.09
CA VAL A 124 -3.49 4.77 33.53
C VAL A 124 -2.40 5.78 33.15
N ALA A 125 -1.12 5.45 33.34
CA ALA A 125 -0.01 6.31 32.94
C ALA A 125 0.07 6.48 31.42
N ALA A 126 -0.08 5.39 30.66
CA ALA A 126 -0.10 5.42 29.19
C ALA A 126 -1.23 6.29 28.64
N ALA A 127 -2.44 6.17 29.21
CA ALA A 127 -3.60 6.97 28.82
C ALA A 127 -3.40 8.48 29.12
N LEU A 128 -3.01 8.83 30.36
CA LEU A 128 -2.85 10.23 30.76
C LEU A 128 -1.69 10.93 30.04
N ILE A 129 -0.54 10.27 29.93
CA ILE A 129 0.61 10.83 29.20
C ILE A 129 0.29 10.86 27.70
N GLY A 130 -0.39 9.84 27.16
CA GLY A 130 -0.88 9.83 25.78
C GLY A 130 -1.76 11.04 25.46
N ASP A 131 -2.76 11.33 26.29
CA ASP A 131 -3.66 12.50 26.16
C ASP A 131 -2.90 13.83 26.14
N ALA A 132 -1.90 14.00 27.03
CA ALA A 132 -1.04 15.18 27.03
C ALA A 132 -0.22 15.35 25.74
N TYR A 133 0.16 14.26 25.09
CA TYR A 133 0.84 14.29 23.80
C TYR A 133 -0.14 14.46 22.63
N GLN A 134 -1.40 13.97 22.71
CA GLN A 134 -2.42 14.23 21.68
C GLN A 134 -2.60 15.73 21.46
N SER A 135 -2.69 16.53 22.53
CA SER A 135 -2.75 17.99 22.40
C SER A 135 -1.56 18.60 21.63
N ARG A 136 -0.37 17.99 21.71
CA ARG A 136 0.83 18.41 20.95
C ARG A 136 0.79 17.91 19.50
N PHE A 137 0.29 16.70 19.24
CA PHE A 137 0.04 16.20 17.89
C PHE A 137 -1.00 17.04 17.17
N ASP A 138 -2.12 17.35 17.83
CA ASP A 138 -3.17 18.21 17.30
C ASP A 138 -2.61 19.60 16.98
N ALA A 139 -1.89 20.24 17.90
CA ALA A 139 -1.27 21.55 17.64
C ALA A 139 -0.32 21.51 16.42
N LEU A 140 0.46 20.43 16.27
CA LEU A 140 1.37 20.24 15.14
C LEU A 140 0.64 20.01 13.80
N LEU A 141 -0.54 19.37 13.85
CA LEU A 141 -1.35 18.98 12.69
C LEU A 141 -2.52 19.93 12.38
N SER A 142 -2.81 20.91 13.25
CA SER A 142 -3.97 21.83 13.17
C SER A 142 -3.91 22.85 12.04
N SER A 143 -2.84 22.86 11.23
CA SER A 143 -2.75 23.70 10.03
C SER A 143 -3.65 23.24 8.87
N ARG A 144 -4.69 22.44 9.14
CA ARG A 144 -5.72 21.94 8.20
C ARG A 144 -6.67 23.05 7.76
N ASN A 145 -6.13 24.05 7.06
CA ASN A 145 -6.88 25.14 6.46
C ASN A 145 -7.42 24.74 5.08
N SER A 146 -8.43 23.87 5.06
CA SER A 146 -9.29 23.62 3.91
C SER A 146 -10.59 22.91 4.31
N GLN A 147 -11.53 23.65 4.89
CA GLN A 147 -12.95 23.27 4.88
C GLN A 147 -13.63 23.57 3.52
N GLU A 148 -12.86 24.02 2.53
CA GLU A 148 -13.31 24.31 1.17
C GLU A 148 -13.66 23.01 0.42
N TYR A 149 -14.93 22.58 0.48
CA TYR A 149 -15.43 21.34 -0.14
C TYR A 149 -15.17 21.23 -1.67
N TRP A 150 -14.92 22.36 -2.34
CA TRP A 150 -14.59 22.44 -3.77
C TRP A 150 -13.11 22.23 -4.06
N ARG A 151 -12.23 22.24 -3.05
CA ARG A 151 -10.83 21.83 -3.21
C ARG A 151 -10.69 20.36 -2.88
N PRO A 152 -9.77 19.63 -3.54
CA PRO A 152 -9.38 18.32 -3.07
C PRO A 152 -8.81 18.45 -1.66
N ASP A 153 -9.54 17.96 -0.65
CA ASP A 153 -9.13 17.87 0.76
C ASP A 153 -7.69 17.38 0.88
N SER A 154 -7.37 16.38 0.05
CA SER A 154 -6.04 15.86 -0.16
C SER A 154 -4.98 16.95 -0.30
N PHE A 155 -5.12 18.05 -1.06
CA PHE A 155 -3.99 18.95 -1.35
C PHE A 155 -3.63 19.97 -0.26
N TYR A 156 -4.60 20.40 0.56
CA TYR A 156 -4.43 21.55 1.46
C TYR A 156 -4.50 21.21 2.96
N ASN A 157 -5.03 20.03 3.32
CA ASN A 157 -5.05 19.53 4.70
C ASN A 157 -3.88 18.55 5.01
N ARG A 158 -2.77 18.64 4.26
CA ARG A 158 -1.60 17.74 4.42
C ARG A 158 -0.60 18.24 5.47
N SER A 159 -0.03 17.30 6.21
CA SER A 159 1.23 17.51 6.94
C SER A 159 2.40 17.75 5.98
N THR A 160 3.20 18.79 6.21
CA THR A 160 4.47 19.01 5.48
C THR A 160 5.52 17.94 5.85
N PRO A 161 6.66 17.82 5.11
CA PRO A 161 7.78 16.98 5.53
C PRO A 161 8.25 17.26 6.96
N GLU A 162 8.30 18.53 7.36
CA GLU A 162 8.73 18.99 8.68
C GLU A 162 7.72 18.58 9.75
N GLN A 163 6.41 18.77 9.50
CA GLN A 163 5.36 18.29 10.41
C GLN A 163 5.38 16.76 10.57
N ARG A 164 5.72 16.00 9.53
CA ARG A 164 5.89 14.53 9.62
C ARG A 164 7.13 14.15 10.43
N LYS A 165 8.27 14.82 10.23
CA LYS A 165 9.49 14.62 11.04
C LYS A 165 9.21 14.93 12.52
N ALA A 166 8.64 16.09 12.82
CA ALA A 166 8.26 16.49 14.18
C ALA A 166 7.21 15.55 14.83
N ALA A 167 6.27 14.98 14.06
CA ALA A 167 5.31 14.00 14.60
C ALA A 167 6.01 12.68 14.97
N ASN A 168 7.00 12.24 14.18
CA ASN A 168 7.77 11.04 14.50
C ASN A 168 8.73 11.26 15.67
N GLU A 169 9.34 12.45 15.79
CA GLU A 169 10.11 12.87 16.96
C GLU A 169 9.24 12.90 18.23
N LEU A 170 8.04 13.49 18.16
CA LEU A 170 7.06 13.51 19.24
C LEU A 170 6.62 12.10 19.66
N SER A 171 6.49 11.18 18.69
CA SER A 171 6.20 9.76 18.93
C SER A 171 7.35 9.05 19.64
N ARG A 172 8.60 9.36 19.27
CA ARG A 172 9.81 8.85 19.95
C ARG A 172 9.90 9.38 21.38
N GLU A 173 9.65 10.67 21.57
CA GLU A 173 9.65 11.33 22.88
C GLU A 173 8.64 10.68 23.83
N LEU A 174 7.40 10.46 23.37
CA LEU A 174 6.35 9.77 24.12
C LEU A 174 6.79 8.36 24.57
N ARG A 175 7.33 7.56 23.65
CA ARG A 175 7.77 6.18 23.95
C ARG A 175 8.94 6.16 24.95
N THR A 176 9.94 7.01 24.75
CA THR A 176 11.09 7.13 25.67
C THR A 176 10.64 7.53 27.07
N ARG A 177 9.68 8.47 27.18
CA ARG A 177 9.11 8.89 28.47
C ARG A 177 8.30 7.79 29.15
N LEU A 178 7.49 7.04 28.39
CA LEU A 178 6.73 5.93 28.96
C LEU A 178 7.68 4.80 29.42
N LYS A 179 8.72 4.47 28.65
CA LYS A 179 9.74 3.48 29.04
C LYS A 179 10.51 3.90 30.30
N SER A 180 10.89 5.17 30.42
CA SER A 180 11.62 5.65 31.61
C SER A 180 10.78 5.67 32.90
N LEU A 181 9.45 5.75 32.78
CA LEU A 181 8.51 5.76 33.91
C LEU A 181 8.01 4.36 34.30
N LEU A 182 7.70 3.55 33.30
CA LEU A 182 7.04 2.26 33.47
C LEU A 182 8.00 1.06 33.41
N GLY A 183 9.29 1.31 33.16
CA GLY A 183 10.35 0.30 33.12
C GLY A 183 10.68 -0.16 31.70
N GLU A 184 11.79 -0.88 31.55
CA GLU A 184 12.26 -1.28 30.22
C GLU A 184 11.35 -2.27 29.50
N ASP A 185 10.58 -3.05 30.26
CA ASP A 185 9.57 -3.99 29.75
C ASP A 185 8.28 -3.29 29.31
N TYR A 186 8.14 -1.97 29.52
CA TYR A 186 7.01 -1.23 28.98
C TYR A 186 7.13 -1.13 27.47
N LEU A 187 6.17 -1.76 26.80
CA LEU A 187 5.97 -1.68 25.37
C LEU A 187 4.53 -1.23 25.13
N PRO A 188 4.30 -0.25 24.24
CA PRO A 188 2.95 0.19 23.92
C PRO A 188 2.08 -1.00 23.54
N GLU A 189 0.88 -1.08 24.11
CA GLU A 189 -0.05 -2.20 23.90
C GLU A 189 -0.37 -2.41 22.40
N GLN A 190 -0.34 -1.31 21.63
CA GLN A 190 -0.51 -1.27 20.19
C GLN A 190 0.65 -1.89 19.38
N THR A 191 1.87 -2.02 19.95
CA THR A 191 3.03 -2.62 19.28
C THR A 191 2.92 -4.14 19.19
N TRP A 192 2.33 -4.77 20.21
CA TRP A 192 2.17 -6.23 20.29
C TRP A 192 0.96 -6.76 19.52
N GLN A 193 -0.09 -5.94 19.43
CA GLN A 193 -1.32 -6.29 18.72
C GLN A 193 -1.15 -6.25 17.20
N ASP A 194 -0.05 -5.72 16.68
CA ASP A 194 0.27 -5.78 15.26
C ASP A 194 0.68 -7.21 14.86
N PRO A 195 -0.13 -7.94 14.05
CA PRO A 195 0.17 -9.32 13.68
C PRO A 195 1.47 -9.46 12.87
N ARG A 196 2.01 -8.33 12.37
CA ARG A 196 3.29 -8.28 11.66
C ARG A 196 4.49 -8.61 12.55
N PHE A 197 4.40 -8.37 13.86
CA PHE A 197 5.52 -8.54 14.79
C PHE A 197 5.36 -9.69 15.81
N ALA A 198 4.19 -10.34 15.87
CA ALA A 198 3.83 -11.35 16.88
C ALA A 198 4.73 -12.60 16.98
N ARG A 199 5.71 -12.78 16.08
CA ARG A 199 6.70 -13.89 16.12
C ARG A 199 8.08 -13.48 16.63
N PHE A 200 8.32 -12.17 16.82
CA PHE A 200 9.60 -11.65 17.30
C PHE A 200 9.56 -11.39 18.80
N THR A 201 10.73 -11.36 19.44
CA THR A 201 10.84 -10.90 20.83
C THR A 201 10.42 -9.43 20.96
N PRO A 202 10.01 -8.99 22.17
CA PRO A 202 9.72 -7.59 22.49
C PRO A 202 10.75 -6.59 21.92
N ALA A 203 12.03 -6.87 22.15
CA ALA A 203 13.13 -6.02 21.73
C ALA A 203 13.33 -6.01 20.20
N GLN A 204 13.22 -7.16 19.53
CA GLN A 204 13.28 -7.25 18.08
C GLN A 204 12.09 -6.52 17.42
N ALA A 205 10.87 -6.71 17.92
CA ALA A 205 9.67 -6.03 17.41
C ALA A 205 9.83 -4.51 17.47
N GLU A 206 10.27 -3.96 18.61
CA GLU A 206 10.51 -2.53 18.77
C GLU A 206 11.66 -2.02 17.88
N ALA A 207 12.77 -2.75 17.76
CA ALA A 207 13.88 -2.40 16.88
C ALA A 207 13.48 -2.39 15.40
N LEU A 208 12.75 -3.40 14.93
CA LEU A 208 12.19 -3.43 13.57
C LEU A 208 11.26 -2.25 13.30
N ARG A 209 10.43 -1.91 14.28
CA ARG A 209 9.47 -0.80 14.21
C ARG A 209 10.19 0.56 14.14
N MET A 210 11.29 0.74 14.86
CA MET A 210 12.15 1.95 14.73
C MET A 210 12.83 2.03 13.35
N ILE A 211 13.39 0.93 12.86
CA ILE A 211 13.97 0.84 11.51
C ILE A 211 12.91 1.18 10.44
N ASP A 212 11.72 0.59 10.53
CA ASP A 212 10.60 0.90 9.64
C ASP A 212 10.24 2.39 9.65
N GLU A 213 10.15 3.04 10.83
CA GLU A 213 9.89 4.48 10.94
C GLU A 213 10.96 5.34 10.25
N ASP A 214 12.24 5.09 10.53
CA ASP A 214 13.34 5.91 10.01
C ASP A 214 13.44 5.81 8.48
N TYR A 215 13.41 4.59 7.94
CA TYR A 215 13.43 4.39 6.49
C TYR A 215 12.14 4.86 5.79
N ASN A 216 10.98 4.84 6.47
CA ASN A 216 9.76 5.44 5.93
C ASN A 216 9.86 6.97 5.81
N VAL A 217 10.50 7.66 6.78
CA VAL A 217 10.75 9.11 6.67
C VAL A 217 11.62 9.42 5.46
N LEU A 218 12.78 8.77 5.34
CA LEU A 218 13.73 8.97 4.24
C LEU A 218 13.10 8.66 2.88
N THR A 219 12.34 7.56 2.79
CA THR A 219 11.60 7.15 1.59
C THR A 219 10.53 8.17 1.19
N MET A 220 9.80 8.74 2.17
CA MET A 220 8.76 9.76 1.96
C MET A 220 9.32 11.15 1.65
N GLU A 221 10.59 11.41 1.96
CA GLU A 221 11.31 12.62 1.54
C GLU A 221 11.69 12.51 0.05
N ILE A 222 12.23 11.36 -0.38
CA ILE A 222 12.59 11.12 -1.79
C ILE A 222 11.36 10.98 -2.69
N ARG A 223 10.33 10.23 -2.28
CA ARG A 223 9.10 10.07 -3.09
C ARG A 223 8.21 11.33 -3.13
N GLY A 224 8.56 12.37 -2.38
CA GLY A 224 7.69 13.52 -2.17
C GLY A 224 6.32 13.09 -1.63
N ASN A 225 5.24 13.68 -2.15
CA ASN A 225 3.89 13.44 -1.65
C ASN A 225 3.11 12.43 -2.54
N PRO A 226 2.85 11.19 -2.07
CA PRO A 226 2.25 10.14 -2.91
C PRO A 226 0.76 10.35 -3.24
N THR A 227 0.05 11.21 -2.51
CA THR A 227 -1.43 11.25 -2.47
C THR A 227 -2.08 11.94 -3.68
N ALA A 228 -1.33 12.20 -4.75
CA ALA A 228 -1.84 12.72 -6.03
C ALA A 228 -1.90 11.65 -7.14
N GLY A 229 -1.46 10.42 -6.89
CA GLY A 229 -1.36 9.37 -7.92
C GLY A 229 -0.39 9.70 -9.07
N ARG A 230 0.44 10.75 -8.89
CA ARG A 230 1.35 11.32 -9.89
C ARG A 230 2.66 11.79 -9.23
N THR A 231 3.25 10.95 -8.37
CA THR A 231 4.66 11.11 -8.01
C THR A 231 5.50 10.87 -9.26
N ILE A 232 6.13 11.93 -9.77
CA ILE A 232 7.15 11.81 -10.82
C ILE A 232 8.48 11.58 -10.10
N LEU A 233 8.95 10.33 -10.08
CA LEU A 233 10.31 10.03 -9.62
C LEU A 233 11.32 10.28 -10.74
N LEU A 234 12.30 11.13 -10.45
CA LEU A 234 13.48 11.31 -11.29
C LEU A 234 14.33 10.03 -11.28
N PRO A 235 15.21 9.79 -12.28
CA PRO A 235 16.11 8.63 -12.28
C PRO A 235 16.94 8.51 -10.99
N GLU A 236 17.46 9.63 -10.50
CA GLU A 236 18.31 9.72 -9.31
C GLU A 236 17.55 9.35 -8.03
N ASP A 237 16.24 9.61 -7.98
CA ASP A 237 15.39 9.24 -6.85
C ASP A 237 15.18 7.72 -6.77
N ARG A 238 15.19 7.03 -7.92
CA ARG A 238 15.10 5.56 -7.96
C ARG A 238 16.35 4.91 -7.40
N GLU A 239 17.53 5.44 -7.74
CA GLU A 239 18.80 4.96 -7.20
C GLU A 239 18.89 5.16 -5.69
N LYS A 240 18.46 6.32 -5.18
CA LYS A 240 18.38 6.58 -3.73
C LYS A 240 17.41 5.62 -3.02
N LEU A 241 16.25 5.33 -3.61
CA LEU A 241 15.28 4.39 -3.02
C LEU A 241 15.82 2.96 -2.99
N LEU A 242 16.47 2.50 -4.06
CA LEU A 242 17.15 1.19 -4.10
C LEU A 242 18.32 1.10 -3.11
N TYR A 243 19.02 2.21 -2.87
CA TYR A 243 20.04 2.30 -1.82
C TYR A 243 19.41 2.18 -0.42
N LEU A 244 18.37 2.97 -0.10
CA LEU A 244 17.67 2.88 1.18
C LEU A 244 17.07 1.49 1.46
N GLU A 245 16.58 0.79 0.43
CA GLU A 245 16.08 -0.59 0.58
C GLU A 245 17.18 -1.55 1.01
N LYS A 246 18.39 -1.42 0.44
CA LYS A 246 19.55 -2.24 0.79
C LYS A 246 20.06 -1.93 2.19
N GLU A 247 20.18 -0.65 2.55
CA GLU A 247 20.61 -0.24 3.89
C GLU A 247 19.59 -0.70 4.95
N LYS A 248 18.29 -0.57 4.68
CA LYS A 248 17.22 -1.09 5.53
C LYS A 248 17.34 -2.60 5.75
N ALA A 249 17.53 -3.36 4.67
CA ALA A 249 17.72 -4.81 4.77
C ALA A 249 18.98 -5.17 5.58
N ALA A 250 20.06 -4.41 5.42
CA ALA A 250 21.29 -4.59 6.18
C ALA A 250 21.13 -4.25 7.68
N ASP A 251 20.35 -3.22 8.02
CA ASP A 251 20.03 -2.89 9.43
C ASP A 251 19.13 -3.93 10.07
N MET A 252 18.13 -4.42 9.34
CA MET A 252 17.27 -5.51 9.81
C MET A 252 18.03 -6.82 10.05
N ALA A 253 19.02 -7.12 9.20
CA ALA A 253 19.90 -8.29 9.35
C ALA A 253 20.89 -8.19 10.54
N LYS A 254 21.00 -7.03 11.20
CA LYS A 254 21.73 -6.89 12.49
C LYS A 254 20.86 -7.26 13.70
N VAL A 255 19.54 -7.24 13.53
CA VAL A 255 18.53 -7.48 14.59
C VAL A 255 17.93 -8.89 14.51
N LEU A 256 17.81 -9.42 13.29
CA LEU A 256 17.22 -10.73 12.99
C LEU A 256 18.27 -11.72 12.52
N SER A 257 18.13 -12.99 12.94
CA SER A 257 18.84 -14.10 12.30
C SER A 257 18.41 -14.27 10.83
N PRO A 258 19.20 -14.95 9.98
CA PRO A 258 18.85 -15.15 8.57
C PRO A 258 17.48 -15.82 8.35
N SER A 259 17.07 -16.74 9.23
CA SER A 259 15.76 -17.40 9.20
C SER A 259 14.62 -16.48 9.64
N GLU A 260 14.82 -15.66 10.67
CA GLU A 260 13.84 -14.64 11.09
C GLU A 260 13.66 -13.54 10.03
N PHE A 261 14.75 -13.13 9.39
CA PHE A 261 14.71 -12.17 8.29
C PHE A 261 13.94 -12.72 7.08
N LEU A 262 14.17 -13.98 6.69
CA LEU A 262 13.38 -14.64 5.65
C LEU A 262 11.89 -14.71 6.00
N GLU A 263 11.54 -15.07 7.25
CA GLU A 263 10.15 -15.07 7.72
C GLU A 263 9.51 -13.67 7.72
N TYR A 264 10.29 -12.62 8.02
CA TYR A 264 9.85 -11.23 7.85
C TYR A 264 9.56 -10.94 6.36
N GLU A 265 10.50 -11.24 5.47
CA GLU A 265 10.36 -10.96 4.04
C GLU A 265 9.16 -11.69 3.41
N LEU A 266 8.95 -12.96 3.75
CA LEU A 266 7.80 -13.77 3.31
C LEU A 266 6.44 -13.21 3.76
N ARG A 267 6.42 -12.34 4.78
CA ARG A 267 5.19 -11.76 5.35
C ARG A 267 4.97 -10.31 4.92
N GLN A 268 6.03 -9.50 4.92
CA GLN A 268 5.95 -8.03 4.78
C GLN A 268 6.47 -7.49 3.44
N SER A 269 7.28 -8.24 2.69
CA SER A 269 7.91 -7.68 1.48
C SER A 269 6.92 -7.43 0.34
N THR A 270 7.24 -6.44 -0.50
CA THR A 270 6.56 -6.19 -1.78
C THR A 270 6.51 -7.48 -2.61
N ALA A 271 7.62 -8.22 -2.70
CA ALA A 271 7.70 -9.49 -3.42
C ALA A 271 6.70 -10.54 -2.91
N ALA A 272 6.55 -10.71 -1.60
CA ALA A 272 5.59 -11.66 -1.03
C ALA A 272 4.13 -11.21 -1.21
N SER A 273 3.87 -9.91 -1.27
CA SER A 273 2.54 -9.36 -1.59
C SER A 273 2.16 -9.62 -3.06
N TYR A 274 3.10 -9.35 -3.98
CA TYR A 274 2.94 -9.67 -5.40
C TYR A 274 2.76 -11.18 -5.62
N LEU A 275 3.57 -12.01 -4.94
CA LEU A 275 3.48 -13.46 -5.08
C LEU A 275 2.12 -13.99 -4.60
N ARG A 276 1.62 -13.55 -3.44
CA ARG A 276 0.28 -13.94 -2.95
C ARG A 276 -0.83 -13.52 -3.91
N SER A 277 -0.74 -12.32 -4.47
CA SER A 277 -1.74 -11.81 -5.44
C SER A 277 -1.70 -12.60 -6.75
N ASN A 278 -0.51 -12.84 -7.30
CA ASN A 278 -0.33 -13.54 -8.58
C ASN A 278 -0.61 -15.05 -8.49
N LEU A 279 -0.39 -15.67 -7.34
CA LEU A 279 -0.60 -17.11 -7.12
C LEU A 279 -1.96 -17.45 -6.49
N ALA A 280 -2.87 -16.47 -6.32
CA ALA A 280 -4.18 -16.71 -5.73
C ALA A 280 -4.96 -17.85 -6.43
N GLY A 281 -4.89 -17.92 -7.77
CA GLY A 281 -5.49 -19.01 -8.55
C GLY A 281 -4.72 -20.34 -8.51
N LEU A 282 -3.43 -20.34 -8.18
CA LEU A 282 -2.61 -21.56 -8.04
C LEU A 282 -2.85 -22.27 -6.70
N ARG A 283 -3.18 -21.49 -5.66
CA ARG A 283 -3.25 -21.93 -4.26
C ARG A 283 -1.97 -22.70 -3.87
N PRO A 284 -0.81 -22.02 -3.82
CA PRO A 284 0.48 -22.66 -3.58
C PRO A 284 0.57 -23.25 -2.16
N THR A 285 1.33 -24.33 -2.00
CA THR A 285 1.76 -24.79 -0.67
C THR A 285 2.80 -23.84 -0.06
N GLU A 286 3.13 -24.03 1.22
CA GLU A 286 4.14 -23.21 1.89
C GLU A 286 5.54 -23.43 1.28
N GLU A 287 5.84 -24.66 0.85
CA GLU A 287 7.05 -25.06 0.14
C GLU A 287 7.13 -24.41 -1.25
N GLU A 288 6.07 -24.51 -2.05
CA GLU A 288 5.98 -23.86 -3.37
C GLU A 288 6.13 -22.34 -3.23
N PHE A 289 5.48 -21.73 -2.24
CA PHE A 289 5.58 -20.28 -2.00
C PHE A 289 6.99 -19.86 -1.61
N ARG A 290 7.64 -20.58 -0.66
CA ARG A 290 9.04 -20.31 -0.25
C ARG A 290 10.01 -20.47 -1.42
N ALA A 291 9.82 -21.48 -2.27
CA ALA A 291 10.71 -21.74 -3.39
C ALA A 291 10.53 -20.73 -4.54
N LEU A 292 9.31 -20.23 -4.80
CA LEU A 292 9.05 -19.19 -5.79
C LEU A 292 9.43 -17.77 -5.32
N PHE A 293 9.45 -17.53 -4.01
CA PHE A 293 9.76 -16.22 -3.41
C PHE A 293 11.06 -15.54 -3.90
N PRO A 294 12.25 -16.17 -3.86
CA PRO A 294 13.49 -15.52 -4.29
C PRO A 294 13.47 -15.13 -5.78
N HIS A 295 12.79 -15.92 -6.62
CA HIS A 295 12.64 -15.62 -8.05
C HIS A 295 11.71 -14.43 -8.27
N GLN A 296 10.59 -14.35 -7.53
CA GLN A 296 9.70 -13.19 -7.57
C GLN A 296 10.40 -11.91 -7.08
N LYS A 297 11.25 -12.01 -6.05
CA LYS A 297 12.05 -10.89 -5.54
C LYS A 297 13.02 -10.36 -6.61
N ALA A 298 13.84 -11.24 -7.19
CA ALA A 298 14.76 -10.87 -8.27
C ALA A 298 14.04 -10.30 -9.51
N MET A 299 12.85 -10.80 -9.83
CA MET A 299 12.00 -10.27 -10.90
C MET A 299 11.55 -8.82 -10.61
N LEU A 300 11.09 -8.53 -9.38
CA LEU A 300 10.67 -7.17 -9.00
C LEU A 300 11.86 -6.20 -8.92
N GLU A 301 13.02 -6.64 -8.44
CA GLU A 301 14.27 -5.85 -8.42
C GLU A 301 14.67 -5.44 -9.84
N LYS A 302 14.72 -6.38 -10.80
CA LYS A 302 15.01 -6.10 -12.22
C LYS A 302 14.01 -5.14 -12.87
N MET A 303 12.74 -5.18 -12.46
CA MET A 303 11.71 -4.27 -12.95
C MET A 303 11.67 -2.91 -12.22
N GLY A 304 12.45 -2.73 -11.15
CA GLY A 304 12.44 -1.54 -10.30
C GLY A 304 11.18 -1.39 -9.42
N ILE A 305 10.43 -2.48 -9.21
CA ILE A 305 9.14 -2.46 -8.49
C ILE A 305 9.30 -2.63 -6.97
N SER A 306 10.41 -3.21 -6.51
CA SER A 306 10.61 -3.60 -5.09
C SER A 306 10.37 -2.45 -4.09
N SER A 307 10.73 -1.22 -4.49
CA SER A 307 10.76 -0.01 -3.66
C SER A 307 9.68 1.03 -3.96
N GLY A 308 8.52 0.63 -4.49
CA GLY A 308 7.42 1.56 -4.82
C GLY A 308 7.78 2.65 -5.84
N ALA A 309 8.92 2.48 -6.53
CA ALA A 309 9.25 3.24 -7.71
C ALA A 309 8.38 2.73 -8.88
N PRO A 310 8.02 3.61 -9.84
CA PRO A 310 7.26 3.16 -10.99
C PRO A 310 8.12 2.20 -11.80
N SER A 311 7.51 1.09 -12.22
CA SER A 311 8.16 0.04 -13.01
C SER A 311 8.95 0.63 -14.18
N THR A 312 10.06 -0.01 -14.55
CA THR A 312 10.74 0.32 -15.80
C THR A 312 9.75 0.33 -16.97
N ASN A 313 9.76 1.41 -17.76
CA ASN A 313 8.98 1.49 -18.98
C ASN A 313 9.57 0.60 -20.08
N ASP A 314 10.81 0.14 -19.93
CA ASP A 314 11.43 -0.82 -20.82
C ASP A 314 10.59 -2.10 -20.88
N ARG A 315 10.13 -2.42 -22.09
CA ARG A 315 9.33 -3.61 -22.36
C ARG A 315 10.19 -4.87 -22.41
N ALA A 316 11.41 -4.78 -22.95
CA ALA A 316 12.33 -5.91 -23.06
C ALA A 316 12.81 -6.38 -21.67
N VAL A 317 13.09 -5.45 -20.74
CA VAL A 317 13.45 -5.80 -19.35
C VAL A 317 12.30 -6.53 -18.65
N ARG A 318 11.06 -6.03 -18.79
CA ARG A 318 9.87 -6.68 -18.19
C ARG A 318 9.59 -8.05 -18.79
N GLU A 319 9.64 -8.20 -20.11
CA GLU A 319 9.49 -9.49 -20.78
C GLU A 319 10.60 -10.47 -20.40
N GLN A 320 11.84 -10.00 -20.23
CA GLN A 320 12.95 -10.84 -19.80
C GLN A 320 12.80 -11.31 -18.35
N ALA A 321 12.47 -10.41 -17.42
CA ALA A 321 12.21 -10.76 -16.03
C ALA A 321 11.04 -11.76 -15.91
N GLN A 322 9.99 -11.61 -16.73
CA GLN A 322 8.89 -12.59 -16.79
C GLN A 322 9.34 -13.95 -17.32
N ARG A 323 10.14 -14.00 -18.40
CA ARG A 323 10.67 -15.27 -18.93
C ARG A 323 11.53 -16.01 -17.90
N GLU A 324 12.32 -15.29 -17.12
CA GLU A 324 13.14 -15.86 -16.05
C GLU A 324 12.30 -16.40 -14.89
N MET A 325 11.25 -15.67 -14.47
CA MET A 325 10.29 -16.14 -13.47
C MET A 325 9.56 -17.41 -13.95
N ASP A 326 9.20 -17.47 -15.24
CA ASP A 326 8.48 -18.60 -15.82
C ASP A 326 9.39 -19.84 -15.96
N ALA A 327 10.65 -19.64 -16.33
CA ALA A 327 11.65 -20.70 -16.34
C ALA A 327 11.93 -21.23 -14.92
N ALA A 328 12.06 -20.35 -13.93
CA ALA A 328 12.22 -20.74 -12.53
C ALA A 328 11.02 -21.51 -11.99
N ALA A 329 9.79 -21.02 -12.26
CA ALA A 329 8.57 -21.73 -11.88
C ALA A 329 8.49 -23.13 -12.50
N LYS A 330 8.93 -23.31 -13.76
CA LYS A 330 9.01 -24.61 -14.42
C LYS A 330 10.05 -25.57 -13.82
N THR A 331 11.09 -25.03 -13.17
CA THR A 331 12.12 -25.83 -12.49
C THR A 331 11.74 -26.20 -11.06
N VAL A 332 11.01 -25.30 -10.39
CA VAL A 332 10.62 -25.44 -8.97
C VAL A 332 9.33 -26.24 -8.79
N LEU A 333 8.36 -26.11 -9.70
CA LEU A 333 7.08 -26.80 -9.64
C LEU A 333 7.11 -28.12 -10.41
N THR A 334 6.27 -29.09 -10.01
CA THR A 334 6.04 -30.29 -10.83
C THR A 334 5.36 -29.91 -12.16
N PRO A 335 5.40 -30.76 -13.20
CA PRO A 335 4.77 -30.46 -14.48
C PRO A 335 3.30 -30.05 -14.37
N GLU A 336 2.53 -30.73 -13.52
CA GLU A 336 1.10 -30.49 -13.29
C GLU A 336 0.87 -29.15 -12.59
N ARG A 337 1.68 -28.84 -11.56
CA ARG A 337 1.63 -27.56 -10.82
C ARG A 337 2.14 -26.39 -11.65
N TYR A 338 3.02 -26.63 -12.61
CA TYR A 338 3.40 -25.62 -13.60
C TYR A 338 2.25 -25.29 -14.56
N GLU A 339 1.42 -26.26 -14.97
CA GLU A 339 0.20 -25.97 -15.73
C GLU A 339 -0.81 -25.16 -14.91
N ASP A 340 -1.01 -25.49 -13.63
CA ASP A 340 -1.81 -24.66 -12.72
C ASP A 340 -1.25 -23.23 -12.61
N TYR A 341 0.08 -23.07 -12.52
CA TYR A 341 0.74 -21.77 -12.46
C TYR A 341 0.54 -20.95 -13.75
N VAL A 342 0.53 -21.59 -14.91
CA VAL A 342 0.19 -20.95 -16.19
C VAL A 342 -1.30 -20.55 -16.22
N ARG A 343 -2.21 -21.43 -15.76
CA ARG A 343 -3.65 -21.11 -15.63
C ARG A 343 -3.91 -19.95 -14.67
N ALA A 344 -3.21 -19.90 -13.54
CA ALA A 344 -3.35 -18.88 -12.49
C ALA A 344 -3.10 -17.44 -12.97
N LYS A 345 -2.37 -17.26 -14.08
CA LYS A 345 -2.13 -15.96 -14.72
C LYS A 345 -3.28 -15.48 -15.60
N ASP A 346 -4.19 -16.35 -16.03
CA ASP A 346 -5.39 -15.94 -16.77
C ASP A 346 -6.39 -15.31 -15.78
N TYR A 347 -6.76 -14.06 -16.07
CA TYR A 347 -7.66 -13.26 -15.25
C TYR A 347 -9.07 -13.89 -15.11
N ASP A 348 -9.55 -14.60 -16.14
CA ASP A 348 -10.82 -15.30 -16.10
C ASP A 348 -10.75 -16.58 -15.27
N TYR A 349 -9.60 -17.28 -15.25
CA TYR A 349 -9.37 -18.42 -14.37
C TYR A 349 -9.39 -17.99 -12.89
N GLY A 350 -8.69 -16.91 -12.54
CA GLY A 350 -8.73 -16.35 -11.18
C GLY A 350 -10.14 -15.99 -10.72
N ARG A 351 -10.98 -15.46 -11.62
CA ARG A 351 -12.40 -15.20 -11.36
C ARG A 351 -13.22 -16.48 -11.15
N LEU A 352 -12.95 -17.53 -11.91
CA LEU A 352 -13.61 -18.83 -11.77
C LEU A 352 -13.26 -19.51 -10.44
N VAL A 353 -12.00 -19.42 -9.98
CA VAL A 353 -11.58 -19.92 -8.65
C VAL A 353 -12.35 -19.19 -7.53
N VAL A 354 -12.35 -17.86 -7.53
CA VAL A 354 -13.09 -17.06 -6.52
C VAL A 354 -14.61 -17.35 -6.55
N LEU A 355 -15.17 -17.60 -7.73
CA LEU A 355 -16.57 -17.97 -7.87
C LEU A 355 -16.86 -19.37 -7.32
N ALA A 356 -16.02 -20.36 -7.62
CA ALA A 356 -16.14 -21.72 -7.09
C ALA A 356 -16.07 -21.73 -5.56
N GLU A 357 -15.09 -21.01 -4.98
CA GLU A 357 -14.96 -20.85 -3.52
C GLU A 357 -16.19 -20.21 -2.88
N ARG A 358 -16.72 -19.13 -3.49
CA ARG A 358 -17.93 -18.45 -3.00
C ARG A 358 -19.19 -19.33 -3.10
N LEU A 359 -19.20 -20.30 -3.99
CA LEU A 359 -20.27 -21.29 -4.16
C LEU A 359 -20.01 -22.59 -3.39
N GLN A 360 -18.88 -22.71 -2.69
CA GLN A 360 -18.42 -23.92 -1.99
C GLN A 360 -18.30 -25.14 -2.92
N LEU A 361 -17.96 -24.89 -4.19
CA LEU A 361 -17.68 -25.94 -5.18
C LEU A 361 -16.24 -26.45 -5.05
N PRO A 362 -15.98 -27.72 -5.41
CA PRO A 362 -14.62 -28.24 -5.55
C PRO A 362 -13.77 -27.41 -6.54
N PRO A 363 -12.44 -27.35 -6.36
CA PRO A 363 -11.56 -26.56 -7.23
C PRO A 363 -11.58 -27.03 -8.69
N GLU A 364 -11.77 -28.33 -8.95
CA GLU A 364 -11.89 -28.90 -10.29
C GLU A 364 -13.06 -28.29 -11.10
N ASN A 365 -14.10 -27.75 -10.45
CA ASN A 365 -15.20 -27.07 -11.12
C ASN A 365 -14.75 -25.75 -11.78
N ALA A 366 -13.79 -25.03 -11.18
CA ALA A 366 -13.20 -23.83 -11.77
C ALA A 366 -12.33 -24.19 -12.99
N THR A 367 -11.53 -25.26 -12.88
CA THR A 367 -10.72 -25.80 -13.98
C THR A 367 -11.61 -26.26 -15.14
N ALA A 368 -12.65 -27.05 -14.88
CA ALA A 368 -13.58 -27.50 -15.90
C ALA A 368 -14.28 -26.33 -16.62
N ALA A 369 -14.73 -25.31 -15.89
CA ALA A 369 -15.33 -24.11 -16.49
C ALA A 369 -14.32 -23.32 -17.36
N TYR A 370 -13.05 -23.29 -16.97
CA TYR A 370 -11.98 -22.65 -17.74
C TYR A 370 -11.62 -23.44 -19.01
N GLU A 371 -11.60 -24.77 -18.94
CA GLU A 371 -11.40 -25.64 -20.09
C GLU A 371 -12.52 -25.50 -21.13
N VAL A 372 -13.76 -25.24 -20.69
CA VAL A 372 -14.87 -24.89 -21.60
C VAL A 372 -14.57 -23.59 -22.35
N LYS A 373 -14.12 -22.52 -21.67
CA LYS A 373 -13.67 -21.27 -22.35
C LYS A 373 -12.59 -21.61 -23.39
N ALA A 374 -11.53 -22.30 -22.97
CA ALA A 374 -10.36 -22.55 -23.81
C ALA A 374 -10.70 -23.39 -25.06
N ASP A 375 -11.55 -24.41 -24.94
CA ASP A 375 -12.04 -25.22 -26.07
C ASP A 375 -12.92 -24.39 -27.03
N ILE A 376 -13.88 -23.64 -26.50
CA ILE A 376 -14.80 -22.83 -27.33
C ILE A 376 -14.03 -21.71 -28.05
N GLU A 377 -13.09 -21.02 -27.40
CA GLU A 377 -12.22 -20.02 -28.03
C GLU A 377 -11.26 -20.63 -29.08
N LYS A 378 -10.80 -21.87 -28.88
CA LYS A 378 -10.02 -22.62 -29.88
C LYS A 378 -10.88 -22.95 -31.10
N ARG A 379 -12.10 -23.45 -30.90
CA ARG A 379 -13.04 -23.79 -31.98
C ARG A 379 -13.51 -22.54 -32.73
N LEU A 380 -13.81 -21.44 -32.02
CA LEU A 380 -14.16 -20.14 -32.62
C LEU A 380 -13.03 -19.61 -33.53
N ARG A 381 -11.76 -19.71 -33.11
CA ARG A 381 -10.60 -19.31 -33.92
C ARG A 381 -10.35 -20.21 -35.13
N ALA A 382 -10.82 -21.46 -35.09
CA ALA A 382 -10.73 -22.39 -36.21
C ALA A 382 -11.80 -22.15 -37.30
N LEU A 383 -12.88 -21.42 -37.00
CA LEU A 383 -13.92 -21.10 -37.98
C LEU A 383 -13.36 -20.19 -39.09
N ARG A 384 -13.35 -20.70 -40.32
CA ARG A 384 -13.00 -19.94 -41.54
C ARG A 384 -14.11 -20.05 -42.59
N PRO A 385 -15.29 -19.43 -42.34
CA PRO A 385 -16.38 -19.44 -43.30
C PRO A 385 -16.01 -18.62 -44.55
N SER A 386 -16.43 -19.10 -45.72
CA SER A 386 -16.12 -18.52 -47.02
C SER A 386 -17.31 -18.65 -47.98
N GLY A 387 -17.35 -17.82 -49.02
CA GLY A 387 -18.47 -17.76 -49.97
C GLY A 387 -19.58 -16.77 -49.56
N PRO A 388 -20.67 -16.67 -50.34
CA PRO A 388 -21.71 -15.65 -50.15
C PRO A 388 -22.47 -15.79 -48.82
N ASP A 389 -22.65 -17.01 -48.30
CA ASP A 389 -23.33 -17.27 -47.02
C ASP A 389 -22.41 -17.19 -45.79
N ALA A 390 -21.13 -16.83 -45.94
CA ALA A 390 -20.12 -16.93 -44.88
C ALA A 390 -20.54 -16.27 -43.55
N GLN A 391 -21.21 -15.12 -43.61
CA GLN A 391 -21.69 -14.39 -42.43
C GLN A 391 -22.85 -15.12 -41.72
N LYS A 392 -23.73 -15.79 -42.48
CA LYS A 392 -24.84 -16.59 -41.96
C LYS A 392 -24.34 -17.89 -41.33
N THR A 393 -23.39 -18.57 -41.98
CA THR A 393 -22.71 -19.75 -41.43
C THR A 393 -21.97 -19.39 -40.14
N LEU A 394 -21.26 -18.25 -40.10
CA LEU A 394 -20.59 -17.78 -38.90
C LEU A 394 -21.56 -17.55 -37.73
N ALA A 395 -22.70 -16.90 -37.99
CA ALA A 395 -23.71 -16.62 -36.97
C ALA A 395 -24.34 -17.92 -36.41
N ALA A 396 -24.62 -18.91 -37.27
CA ALA A 396 -25.11 -20.22 -36.86
C ALA A 396 -24.06 -20.95 -35.98
N SER A 397 -22.82 -21.11 -36.47
CA SER A 397 -21.75 -21.80 -35.71
C SER A 397 -21.46 -21.14 -34.36
N ARG A 398 -21.53 -19.81 -34.28
CA ARG A 398 -21.37 -19.09 -33.01
C ARG A 398 -22.54 -19.31 -32.04
N THR A 399 -23.76 -19.40 -32.55
CA THR A 399 -24.96 -19.71 -31.74
C THR A 399 -24.89 -21.12 -31.16
N GLU A 400 -24.45 -22.10 -31.96
CA GLU A 400 -24.20 -23.47 -31.50
C GLU A 400 -23.11 -23.53 -30.41
N LEU A 401 -21.97 -22.85 -30.63
CA LEU A 401 -20.91 -22.75 -29.63
C LEU A 401 -21.36 -22.04 -28.34
N ALA A 402 -22.23 -21.03 -28.43
CA ALA A 402 -22.80 -20.37 -27.24
C ALA A 402 -23.70 -21.32 -26.43
N ALA A 403 -24.57 -22.08 -27.09
CA ALA A 403 -25.45 -23.05 -26.43
C ALA A 403 -24.66 -24.22 -25.82
N GLU A 404 -23.60 -24.68 -26.48
CA GLU A 404 -22.70 -25.71 -25.94
C GLU A 404 -21.92 -25.18 -24.72
N ALA A 405 -21.39 -23.95 -24.82
CA ALA A 405 -20.69 -23.28 -23.72
C ALA A 405 -21.60 -23.13 -22.49
N GLU A 406 -22.83 -22.64 -22.67
CA GLU A 406 -23.82 -22.52 -21.60
C GLU A 406 -24.07 -23.88 -20.92
N LYS A 407 -24.40 -24.92 -21.69
CA LYS A 407 -24.65 -26.26 -21.14
C LYS A 407 -23.47 -26.80 -20.33
N ARG A 408 -22.24 -26.63 -20.82
CA ARG A 408 -21.02 -27.12 -20.17
C ARG A 408 -20.65 -26.27 -18.94
N LEU A 409 -20.84 -24.96 -18.98
CA LEU A 409 -20.65 -24.06 -17.84
C LEU A 409 -21.68 -24.29 -16.73
N VAL A 410 -22.95 -24.55 -17.08
CA VAL A 410 -24.00 -24.94 -16.11
C VAL A 410 -23.67 -26.29 -15.47
N ALA A 411 -23.13 -27.25 -16.23
CA ALA A 411 -22.68 -28.52 -15.66
C ALA A 411 -21.48 -28.36 -14.69
N ALA A 412 -20.54 -27.45 -14.98
CA ALA A 412 -19.38 -27.19 -14.14
C ALA A 412 -19.71 -26.33 -12.90
N LEU A 413 -20.52 -25.26 -13.04
CA LEU A 413 -20.72 -24.25 -12.00
C LEU A 413 -22.12 -24.29 -11.33
N GLY A 414 -23.02 -25.15 -11.83
CA GLY A 414 -24.46 -25.08 -11.55
C GLY A 414 -25.12 -23.83 -12.16
N GLN A 415 -26.45 -23.80 -12.21
CA GLN A 415 -27.18 -22.66 -12.81
C GLN A 415 -26.81 -21.33 -12.14
N ARG A 416 -26.80 -21.30 -10.79
CA ARG A 416 -26.45 -20.11 -10.02
C ARG A 416 -25.03 -19.62 -10.29
N GLY A 417 -24.08 -20.53 -10.50
CA GLY A 417 -22.70 -20.18 -10.84
C GLY A 417 -22.56 -19.69 -12.27
N TYR A 418 -23.26 -20.30 -13.23
CA TYR A 418 -23.31 -19.81 -14.61
C TYR A 418 -23.84 -18.36 -14.69
N GLU A 419 -24.98 -18.04 -14.05
CA GLU A 419 -25.53 -16.67 -14.09
C GLU A 419 -24.58 -15.65 -13.42
N ALA A 420 -23.97 -16.03 -12.30
CA ALA A 420 -22.99 -15.18 -11.62
C ALA A 420 -21.73 -14.96 -12.48
N TYR A 421 -21.24 -16.00 -13.15
CA TYR A 421 -20.11 -15.92 -14.08
C TYR A 421 -20.46 -15.06 -15.31
N LYS A 422 -21.65 -15.23 -15.89
CA LYS A 422 -22.15 -14.46 -17.03
C LYS A 422 -22.17 -12.95 -16.76
N THR A 423 -22.59 -12.56 -15.56
CA THR A 423 -22.65 -11.14 -15.16
C THR A 423 -21.27 -10.54 -14.85
N ASN A 424 -20.35 -11.32 -14.26
CA ASN A 424 -19.13 -10.77 -13.64
C ASN A 424 -17.81 -11.21 -14.30
N GLY A 425 -17.84 -12.19 -15.20
CA GLY A 425 -16.66 -12.94 -15.65
C GLY A 425 -16.64 -13.30 -17.14
N ALA A 426 -17.75 -13.78 -17.68
CA ALA A 426 -17.81 -14.45 -18.98
C ALA A 426 -17.85 -13.50 -20.20
N PHE A 427 -17.05 -12.43 -20.21
CA PHE A 427 -17.04 -11.44 -21.28
C PHE A 427 -16.76 -12.06 -22.66
N TRP A 428 -16.05 -13.19 -22.72
CA TRP A 428 -15.79 -13.96 -23.94
C TRP A 428 -17.06 -14.54 -24.57
N LEU A 429 -18.13 -14.79 -23.81
CA LEU A 429 -19.43 -15.23 -24.37
C LEU A 429 -20.05 -14.16 -25.29
N ASN A 430 -19.77 -12.88 -25.05
CA ASN A 430 -20.22 -11.78 -25.91
C ASN A 430 -19.61 -11.82 -27.32
N ASN A 431 -18.52 -12.58 -27.52
CA ASN A 431 -17.94 -12.82 -28.84
C ASN A 431 -18.66 -13.94 -29.61
N LEU A 432 -19.51 -14.72 -28.93
CA LEU A 432 -20.32 -15.79 -29.50
C LEU A 432 -21.74 -15.31 -29.83
N THR A 433 -22.40 -14.56 -28.94
CA THR A 433 -23.69 -13.97 -29.27
C THR A 433 -23.53 -12.84 -30.28
N PRO A 434 -24.20 -12.86 -31.45
CA PRO A 434 -24.30 -11.67 -32.28
C PRO A 434 -25.01 -10.56 -31.48
N PRO A 435 -24.64 -9.28 -31.64
CA PRO A 435 -25.34 -8.19 -30.96
C PRO A 435 -26.82 -8.23 -31.35
N SER A 436 -27.71 -8.24 -30.34
CA SER A 436 -29.14 -8.33 -30.57
C SER A 436 -29.61 -7.11 -31.39
N PRO A 437 -30.29 -7.28 -32.53
CA PRO A 437 -30.75 -6.16 -33.34
C PRO A 437 -31.97 -5.50 -32.67
N SER A 438 -31.73 -4.58 -31.74
CA SER A 438 -32.79 -3.83 -31.04
C SER A 438 -32.33 -2.47 -30.50
N ALA A 439 -32.96 -1.42 -31.04
CA ALA A 439 -33.17 -0.11 -30.40
C ALA A 439 -32.00 0.90 -30.25
N ARG A 440 -31.30 1.24 -31.34
CA ARG A 440 -31.33 2.58 -31.95
C ARG A 440 -30.57 2.64 -33.28
#